data_AF-A0A5C5ZFD6-F1
#
_entry.id   AF-A0A5C5ZFD6-F1
#
_cell.length_a   1.000
_cell.length_b   1.000
_cell.length_c   1.000
_cell.angle_alpha   90.00
_cell.angle_beta   90.00
_cell.angle_gamma   90.00
#
_symmetry.space_group_name_H-M   'P 1'
#
loop_
_entity.id
_entity.type
_entity.pdbx_description
1 polymer ?
#
loop_
_entity_poly.entity_id
_entity_poly.type
_entity_poly.pdbx_seq_one_letter_code
_entity_poly.pdbx_strand_id
1 'polypeptide(L)' 'MKRLDDPPAEFRCPVCRAKQTPSTSCRRCQADLTLTLQVRRRLEYLRQQPMTPEVAEERKLLGG' A
#
# COMPACT_ATOMS: atom_id res chain seq x y z
N MET A 1 22.40 -2.39 4.70
CA MET A 1 21.86 -3.76 4.89
C MET A 1 20.40 -3.64 5.33
N LYS A 2 19.42 -3.89 4.44
CA LYS A 2 17.99 -3.90 4.82
C LYS A 2 17.75 -5.20 5.60
N ARG A 3 17.25 -5.10 6.84
CA ARG A 3 16.94 -6.28 7.67
C ARG A 3 15.73 -7.00 7.03
N LEU A 4 15.81 -8.32 6.89
CA LEU A 4 14.76 -9.17 6.32
C LEU A 4 13.56 -9.37 7.28
N ASP A 5 13.62 -8.78 8.48
CA ASP A 5 12.66 -8.93 9.58
C ASP A 5 11.79 -7.68 9.82
N ASP A 6 11.48 -6.88 8.80
CA ASP A 6 10.44 -5.85 8.98
C ASP A 6 9.07 -6.57 9.03
N PRO A 7 8.35 -6.54 10.17
CA PRO A 7 7.06 -7.21 10.26
C PRO A 7 6.14 -6.66 9.18
N PRO A 8 5.34 -7.50 8.51
CA PRO A 8 4.46 -7.06 7.43
C PRO A 8 3.59 -5.91 7.93
N ALA A 9 3.70 -4.75 7.27
CA ALA A 9 3.06 -3.51 7.70
C ALA A 9 1.60 -3.75 8.14
N GLU A 10 1.36 -3.56 9.44
CA GLU A 10 0.07 -3.85 10.09
C GLU A 10 -1.07 -3.13 9.36
N PHE A 11 -2.09 -3.88 8.92
CA PHE A 11 -3.27 -3.29 8.27
C PHE A 11 -4.27 -2.78 9.32
N ARG A 12 -4.71 -1.54 9.15
CA ARG A 12 -5.75 -0.93 10.00
C ARG A 12 -7.03 -0.76 9.20
N CYS A 13 -8.15 -1.19 9.79
CA CYS A 13 -9.47 -0.96 9.21
C CYS A 13 -9.77 0.56 9.11
N PRO A 14 -10.16 1.10 7.95
CA PRO A 14 -10.45 2.53 7.81
C PRO A 14 -11.72 2.95 8.56
N VAL A 15 -12.63 2.01 8.86
CA VAL A 15 -13.90 2.27 9.54
C VAL A 15 -13.74 2.28 11.06
N CYS A 16 -13.22 1.20 11.65
CA CYS A 16 -13.14 1.04 13.11
C CYS A 16 -11.71 1.11 13.68
N ARG A 17 -10.70 1.30 12.83
CA ARG A 17 -9.27 1.40 13.18
C ARG A 17 -8.67 0.16 13.85
N ALA A 18 -9.37 -0.97 13.87
CA ALA A 18 -8.83 -2.23 14.37
C ALA A 18 -7.60 -2.64 13.57
N LYS A 19 -6.55 -3.05 14.29
CA LYS A 19 -5.38 -3.71 13.69
C LYS A 19 -5.76 -5.15 13.36
N GLN A 20 -5.48 -5.59 12.14
CA GLN A 20 -5.81 -6.94 11.68
C GLN A 20 -4.93 -7.32 10.50
N THR A 21 -4.93 -8.60 10.14
CA THR A 21 -4.41 -9.05 8.85
C THR A 21 -5.32 -8.55 7.72
N PRO A 22 -4.77 -8.25 6.53
CA PRO A 22 -5.57 -7.91 5.35
C PRO A 22 -6.62 -8.99 5.05
N SER A 23 -7.88 -8.58 4.92
CA SER A 23 -9.06 -9.43 4.70
C SER A 23 -10.12 -8.63 3.94
N THR A 24 -10.97 -9.27 3.16
CA THR A 24 -12.09 -8.62 2.45
C THR A 24 -13.18 -8.12 3.39
N SER A 25 -13.21 -8.58 4.64
CA SER A 25 -14.10 -8.06 5.69
C SER A 25 -13.34 -7.77 6.99
N CYS A 26 -13.75 -6.75 7.73
CA CYS A 26 -13.18 -6.45 9.06
C CYS A 26 -13.66 -7.44 10.14
N ARG A 27 -12.72 -8.05 10.87
CA ARG A 27 -13.03 -8.97 11.98
C ARG A 27 -13.74 -8.29 13.17
N ARG A 28 -13.67 -6.96 13.28
CA ARG A 28 -14.27 -6.19 14.39
C ARG A 28 -15.61 -5.56 14.01
N CYS A 29 -15.67 -4.85 12.89
CA CYS A 29 -16.87 -4.08 12.51
C CYS A 29 -17.57 -4.61 11.26
N GLN A 30 -17.10 -5.71 10.68
CA GLN A 30 -17.66 -6.39 9.50
C GLN A 30 -17.78 -5.55 8.22
N ALA A 31 -17.23 -4.33 8.18
CA ALA A 31 -17.17 -3.51 6.98
C ALA A 31 -16.51 -4.29 5.83
N ASP A 32 -17.04 -4.14 4.61
CA ASP A 32 -16.38 -4.60 3.39
C ASP A 32 -15.12 -3.78 3.13
N LEU A 33 -14.02 -4.47 2.89
CA LEU A 33 -12.69 -3.91 2.67
C LEU A 33 -12.12 -4.29 1.30
N THR A 34 -12.95 -4.84 0.41
CA THR A 34 -12.53 -5.37 -0.90
C THR A 34 -11.81 -4.29 -1.71
N LEU A 35 -12.40 -3.10 -1.83
CA LEU A 35 -11.80 -1.96 -2.53
C LEU A 35 -10.51 -1.47 -1.85
N THR A 36 -10.48 -1.42 -0.51
CA THR A 36 -9.30 -1.01 0.24
C THR A 36 -8.11 -1.93 -0.06
N LEU A 37 -8.35 -3.24 -0.12
CA LEU A 37 -7.31 -4.21 -0.46
C LEU A 37 -6.85 -4.10 -1.92
N GLN A 38 -7.76 -3.87 -2.86
CA GLN A 38 -7.40 -3.67 -4.27
C GLN A 38 -6.51 -2.45 -4.46
N VAL A 39 -6.86 -1.32 -3.86
CA VAL A 39 -6.05 -0.09 -3.90
C VAL A 39 -4.69 -0.33 -3.27
N ARG A 40 -4.62 -1.00 -2.12
CA ARG A 40 -3.35 -1.31 -1.45
C ARG A 40 -2.44 -2.16 -2.35
N ARG A 41 -2.96 -3.24 -2.93
CA ARG A 41 -2.20 -4.10 -3.87
C ARG A 41 -1.71 -3.31 -5.07
N ARG A 42 -2.54 -2.41 -5.61
CA ARG A 42 -2.16 -1.54 -6.74
C ARG A 42 -1.01 -0.60 -6.35
N LEU A 43 -1.07 0.00 -5.17
CA LEU A 43 0.01 0.86 -4.66
C LEU A 43 1.30 0.08 -4.40
N GLU A 44 1.21 -1.12 -3.83
CA GLU A 44 2.37 -2.01 -3.62
C GLU A 44 3.02 -2.38 -4.96
N TYR A 45 2.23 -2.73 -5.97
CA TYR A 45 2.71 -3.00 -7.33
C TYR A 45 3.41 -1.78 -7.93
N LEU A 46 2.79 -0.59 -7.87
CA LEU A 46 3.38 0.64 -8.39
C LEU A 46 4.68 1.03 -7.67
N ARG A 47 4.79 0.77 -6.36
CA ARG A 47 6.02 1.02 -5.58
C ARG A 47 7.16 0.08 -5.93
N GLN A 48 6.85 -1.13 -6.38
CA GLN A 48 7.84 -2.12 -6.79
C GLN A 48 8.28 -1.96 -8.25
N GLN A 49 7.56 -1.16 -9.04
CA GLN A 49 8.00 -0.87 -10.40
C GLN A 49 9.29 -0.05 -10.37
N PRO A 50 10.32 -0.46 -11.13
CA PRO A 50 11.46 0.39 -11.36
C PRO A 50 10.97 1.65 -12.09
N MET A 51 11.30 2.83 -11.56
CA MET A 51 11.14 4.08 -12.31
C MET A 51 11.92 3.92 -13.62
N THR A 52 11.24 3.97 -14.77
CA THR A 52 11.94 4.03 -16.04
C THR A 52 12.74 5.35 -16.09
N PRO A 53 13.89 5.38 -16.77
CA PRO A 53 14.69 6.60 -16.89
C PRO A 53 13.88 7.77 -17.49
N GLU A 54 12.90 7.48 -18.34
CA GLU A 54 12.00 8.46 -18.97
C GLU A 54 11.17 9.24 -17.94
N VAL A 55 10.53 8.56 -16.98
CA VAL A 55 9.75 9.24 -15.92
C VAL A 55 10.62 9.96 -14.90
N ALA A 56 11.91 9.60 -14.78
CA ALA A 56 12.85 10.29 -13.90
C ALA A 56 13.31 11.64 -14.49
N GLU A 57 13.40 11.74 -15.81
CA GLU A 57 13.76 12.97 -16.53
C GLU A 57 12.61 13.99 -16.49
N GLU A 58 11.37 13.56 -16.77
CA GLU A 58 10.18 14.42 -16.73
C GLU A 58 9.96 15.07 -15.35
N ARG A 59 10.21 14.32 -14.27
CA ARG A 59 10.06 14.83 -12.90
C ARG A 59 11.12 15.86 -12.51
N LYS A 60 12.27 15.91 -13.19
CA LYS A 60 13.27 16.97 -13.04
C LYS A 60 12.87 18.24 -13.76
N LEU A 61 12.20 18.13 -14.91
CA LEU A 61 11.78 19.28 -15.73
C LEU A 61 10.58 20.03 -15.13
N LEU A 62 9.74 19.36 -14.33
CA LEU A 62 8.55 19.94 -13.71
C LEU A 62 8.76 20.53 -12.30
N GLY A 63 9.99 20.47 -11.76
CA GLY A 63 10.30 20.85 -10.37
C GLY A 63 11.45 21.84 -10.22
N GLY A 64 11.60 22.78 -11.17
CA GLY A 64 12.50 23.93 -11.08
C GLY A 64 11.85 25.13 -10.41
#